data_AF-A0A1Q3HAV6-F1
#
_entry.id   AF-A0A1Q3HAV6-F1
#
_cell.length_a   1.000
_cell.length_b   1.000
_cell.length_c   1.000
_cell.angle_alpha   90.00
_cell.angle_beta   90.00
_cell.angle_gamma   90.00
#
_symmetry.space_group_name_H-M   'P 1'
#
loop_
_entity.id
_entity.type
_entity.pdbx_description
1 polymer ?
#
loop_
_entity_poly.entity_id
_entity_poly.type
_entity_poly.pdbx_seq_one_letter_code
_entity_poly.pdbx_strand_id
1 'polypeptide(L)'
;MKFACSLLVVPAVLLLFVPPSLACLWDSDTLKEESIGLDEVAAVVRGRVLKHSATFYERKVAYTLPLLEREDVKPERYDDLAVAYEKLGRTQEAIATMEAKEKRFPGLYTTVANLGTFHAHAGDYPRALEELRRALVLNPDAHFGREKYQVKAIEYLQRLAATPELVQKEEFLGLPLEPDRYLFVMNPKKTVLRKEQPELPKDVLQGLVGIIRFGSGDKSPHLWFSLGISLAWSGHKNLAIRAMRRAELLGHPLAREHAGELIRTIKAYSKKTPEWAEIAAELDAEWAKGQDQVQQKQRQEDALLAKGKDKQVFGY
;
A
#
# COMPACT_ATOMS: atom_id res chain seq x y z
N MET A 1 -51.24 -34.09 -57.94
CA MET A 1 -50.70 -33.99 -56.56
C MET A 1 -49.26 -34.47 -56.57
N LYS A 2 -48.29 -33.54 -56.51
CA LYS A 2 -46.86 -33.84 -56.38
C LYS A 2 -46.41 -33.18 -55.08
N PHE A 3 -45.99 -33.97 -54.08
CA PHE A 3 -45.41 -33.45 -52.84
C PHE A 3 -43.91 -33.23 -53.05
N ALA A 4 -43.48 -32.00 -52.78
CA ALA A 4 -42.10 -31.57 -52.87
C ALA A 4 -41.30 -32.07 -51.64
N CYS A 5 -40.09 -32.56 -51.91
CA CYS A 5 -39.11 -32.97 -50.92
C CYS A 5 -38.39 -31.71 -50.40
N SER A 6 -38.65 -31.32 -49.14
CA SER A 6 -37.96 -30.19 -48.50
C SER A 6 -36.69 -30.71 -47.80
N LEU A 7 -35.52 -30.34 -48.32
CA LEU A 7 -34.24 -30.50 -47.64
C LEU A 7 -34.25 -29.68 -46.34
N LEU A 8 -34.15 -30.36 -45.21
CA LEU A 8 -33.79 -29.75 -43.93
C LEU A 8 -32.27 -29.52 -43.91
N VAL A 9 -31.86 -28.29 -44.20
CA VAL A 9 -30.49 -27.81 -43.94
C VAL A 9 -30.41 -27.48 -42.46
N VAL A 10 -29.79 -28.37 -41.67
CA VAL A 10 -29.37 -28.05 -40.29
C VAL A 10 -28.06 -27.28 -40.40
N PRO A 11 -27.97 -26.01 -39.93
CA PRO A 11 -26.68 -25.35 -39.86
C PRO A 11 -25.92 -25.98 -38.70
N ALA A 12 -24.85 -26.71 -39.01
CA ALA A 12 -23.88 -27.15 -38.04
C ALA A 12 -23.26 -25.90 -37.41
N VAL A 13 -23.69 -25.56 -36.19
CA VAL A 13 -23.02 -24.58 -35.34
C VAL A 13 -21.68 -25.20 -34.98
N LEU A 14 -20.66 -24.90 -35.78
CA LEU A 14 -19.26 -25.04 -35.41
C LEU A 14 -19.05 -24.14 -34.20
N LEU A 15 -19.22 -24.71 -33.01
CA LEU A 15 -18.61 -24.22 -31.78
C LEU A 15 -17.10 -24.25 -32.03
N LEU A 16 -16.59 -23.15 -32.58
CA LEU A 16 -15.18 -22.83 -32.54
C LEU A 16 -14.80 -22.90 -31.07
N PHE A 17 -14.11 -23.98 -30.69
CA PHE A 17 -13.26 -24.00 -29.52
C PHE A 17 -12.26 -22.87 -29.74
N VAL A 18 -12.61 -21.67 -29.30
CA VAL A 18 -11.64 -20.59 -29.11
C VAL A 18 -10.80 -21.10 -27.95
N PRO A 19 -9.53 -21.53 -28.16
CA PRO A 19 -8.67 -21.84 -27.04
C PRO A 19 -8.61 -20.57 -26.18
N PRO A 20 -8.62 -20.68 -24.84
CA PRO A 20 -8.55 -19.51 -23.97
C PRO A 20 -7.34 -18.68 -24.42
N SER A 21 -7.61 -17.48 -24.92
CA SER A 21 -6.59 -16.56 -25.36
C SER A 21 -5.64 -16.33 -24.20
N LEU A 22 -4.36 -16.50 -24.49
CA LEU A 22 -3.24 -16.49 -23.57
C LEU A 22 -3.06 -15.10 -22.95
N ALA A 23 -3.85 -14.78 -21.92
CA ALA A 23 -3.87 -13.50 -21.21
C ALA A 23 -2.75 -13.41 -20.15
N CYS A 24 -1.50 -13.60 -20.57
CA CYS A 24 -0.31 -13.36 -19.73
C CYS A 24 0.81 -12.86 -20.64
N LEU A 25 0.67 -11.61 -21.09
CA LEU A 25 1.71 -10.90 -21.81
C LEU A 25 2.00 -9.61 -21.05
N TRP A 26 3.27 -9.21 -20.96
CA TRP A 26 3.71 -7.90 -20.49
C TRP A 26 3.29 -6.81 -21.49
N ASP A 27 2.00 -6.70 -21.78
CA ASP A 27 1.48 -5.56 -22.52
C ASP A 27 1.02 -4.48 -21.53
N SER A 28 0.93 -3.25 -22.05
CA SER A 28 0.43 -2.13 -21.25
C SER A 28 -0.99 -2.34 -20.75
N ASP A 29 -1.72 -3.29 -21.36
CA ASP A 29 -3.13 -3.54 -21.09
C ASP A 29 -3.31 -4.45 -19.88
N THR A 30 -2.47 -5.47 -19.69
CA THR A 30 -2.49 -6.33 -18.49
C THR A 30 -2.23 -5.52 -17.20
N LEU A 31 -1.28 -4.58 -17.21
CA LEU A 31 -1.06 -3.71 -16.06
C LEU A 31 -2.22 -2.73 -15.83
N LYS A 32 -2.85 -2.23 -16.90
CA LYS A 32 -4.05 -1.38 -16.79
C LYS A 32 -5.20 -2.18 -16.20
N GLU A 33 -5.40 -3.42 -16.65
CA GLU A 33 -6.42 -4.34 -16.14
C GLU A 33 -6.20 -4.68 -14.66
N GLU A 34 -4.98 -5.02 -14.25
CA GLU A 34 -4.64 -5.23 -12.84
C GLU A 34 -4.91 -3.98 -11.98
N SER A 35 -4.82 -2.79 -12.57
CA SER A 35 -5.07 -1.53 -11.88
C SER A 35 -6.56 -1.19 -11.74
N ILE A 36 -7.46 -1.88 -12.45
CA ILE A 36 -8.91 -1.63 -12.36
C ILE A 36 -9.38 -1.89 -10.93
N GLY A 37 -9.91 -0.85 -10.28
CA GLY A 37 -10.33 -0.92 -8.87
C GLY A 37 -9.19 -0.83 -7.84
N LEU A 38 -7.94 -0.68 -8.28
CA LEU A 38 -6.74 -0.57 -7.44
C LEU A 38 -5.89 0.66 -7.79
N ASP A 39 -6.51 1.74 -8.26
CA ASP A 39 -5.82 2.94 -8.75
C ASP A 39 -4.82 3.54 -7.74
N GLU A 40 -5.20 3.58 -6.46
CA GLU A 40 -4.33 4.09 -5.39
C GLU A 40 -3.13 3.16 -5.16
N VAL A 41 -3.36 1.85 -5.11
CA VAL A 41 -2.29 0.85 -4.96
C VAL A 41 -1.32 0.96 -6.13
N ALA A 42 -1.86 0.96 -7.35
CA ALA A 42 -1.08 1.11 -8.57
C ALA A 42 -0.31 2.43 -8.61
N ALA A 43 -0.85 3.53 -8.09
CA ALA A 43 -0.13 4.79 -7.96
C ALA A 43 1.06 4.66 -7.01
N VAL A 44 0.85 4.10 -5.82
CA VAL A 44 1.85 3.99 -4.76
C VAL A 44 3.01 3.06 -5.17
N VAL A 45 2.72 1.87 -5.72
CA VAL A 45 3.78 0.94 -6.14
C VAL A 45 4.59 1.47 -7.33
N ARG A 46 4.05 2.43 -8.10
CA ARG A 46 4.76 3.15 -9.18
C ARG A 46 5.46 4.42 -8.71
N GLY A 47 5.64 4.59 -7.41
CA GLY A 47 6.37 5.73 -6.85
C GLY A 47 5.56 7.01 -6.70
N ARG A 48 4.24 7.02 -6.92
CA ARG A 48 3.39 8.20 -6.63
C ARG A 48 2.93 8.21 -5.17
N VAL A 49 3.89 8.17 -4.24
CA VAL A 49 3.63 8.32 -2.80
C VAL A 49 3.42 9.80 -2.49
N LEU A 50 2.18 10.28 -2.68
CA LEU A 50 1.83 11.69 -2.55
C LEU A 50 2.03 12.21 -1.11
N LYS A 51 2.93 13.17 -0.93
CA LYS A 51 3.19 13.90 0.31
C LYS A 51 3.29 15.40 0.01
N HIS A 52 2.78 16.24 0.91
CA HIS A 52 3.01 17.70 0.84
C HIS A 52 4.47 18.05 1.12
N SER A 53 4.88 19.26 0.73
CA SER A 53 6.24 19.75 0.97
C SER A 53 6.50 20.06 2.45
N ALA A 54 7.77 20.21 2.84
CA ALA A 54 8.10 20.70 4.17
C ALA A 54 7.56 22.12 4.39
N THR A 55 7.65 23.00 3.38
CA THR A 55 7.11 24.36 3.42
C THR A 55 5.61 24.37 3.72
N PHE A 56 4.84 23.44 3.14
CA PHE A 56 3.42 23.29 3.43
C PHE A 56 3.18 23.03 4.92
N TYR A 57 3.91 22.08 5.51
CA TYR A 57 3.73 21.74 6.91
C TYR A 57 4.21 22.85 7.84
N GLU A 58 5.30 23.55 7.54
CA GLU A 58 5.72 24.73 8.31
C GLU A 58 4.65 25.84 8.28
N ARG A 59 4.07 26.10 7.10
CA ARG A 59 2.95 27.05 6.95
C ARG A 59 1.72 26.58 7.73
N LYS A 60 1.41 25.29 7.70
CA LYS A 60 0.30 24.68 8.45
C LYS A 60 0.51 24.82 9.96
N VAL A 61 1.72 24.60 10.48
CA VAL A 61 2.08 24.84 11.89
C VAL A 61 1.85 26.31 12.24
N ALA A 62 2.42 27.23 11.48
CA ALA A 62 2.30 28.67 11.73
C ALA A 62 0.85 29.16 11.73
N TYR A 63 0.01 28.61 10.84
CA TYR A 63 -1.42 28.90 10.79
C TYR A 63 -2.19 28.30 11.98
N THR A 64 -1.88 27.06 12.36
CA THR A 64 -2.72 26.28 13.30
C THR A 64 -2.40 26.61 14.75
N LEU A 65 -1.12 26.84 15.08
CA LEU A 65 -0.67 27.08 16.46
C LEU A 65 -1.46 28.20 17.19
N PRO A 66 -1.65 29.42 16.65
CA PRO A 66 -2.42 30.45 17.35
C PRO A 66 -3.92 30.15 17.46
N LEU A 67 -4.45 29.15 16.73
CA LEU A 67 -5.85 28.75 16.83
C LEU A 67 -6.12 27.91 18.08
N LEU A 68 -5.08 27.29 18.67
CA LEU A 68 -5.23 26.47 19.87
C LEU A 68 -5.52 27.30 21.13
N GLU A 69 -5.13 28.58 21.12
CA GLU A 69 -5.39 29.52 22.22
C GLU A 69 -6.83 30.04 22.26
N ARG A 70 -7.65 29.69 21.26
CA ARG A 70 -9.05 30.14 21.19
C ARG A 70 -9.93 29.31 22.10
N GLU A 71 -10.85 29.96 22.81
CA GLU A 71 -11.81 29.26 23.67
C GLU A 71 -12.70 28.28 22.90
N ASP A 72 -13.03 28.58 21.64
CA ASP A 72 -13.87 27.78 20.75
C ASP A 72 -13.10 26.78 19.88
N VAL A 73 -11.82 26.53 20.19
CA VAL A 73 -10.95 25.61 19.45
C VAL A 73 -11.61 24.23 19.30
N LYS A 74 -11.53 23.70 18.08
CA LYS A 74 -12.02 22.36 17.75
C LYS A 74 -10.89 21.33 17.89
N PRO A 75 -11.17 20.10 18.36
CA PRO A 75 -10.14 19.07 18.57
C PRO A 75 -9.34 18.75 17.32
N GLU A 76 -9.92 18.91 16.12
CA GLU A 76 -9.26 18.68 14.83
C GLU A 76 -8.08 19.65 14.59
N ARG A 77 -8.04 20.79 15.28
CA ARG A 77 -6.88 21.71 15.19
C ARG A 77 -5.63 21.14 15.88
N TYR A 78 -5.81 20.36 16.93
CA TYR A 78 -4.70 19.62 17.53
C TYR A 78 -4.22 18.52 16.57
N ASP A 79 -5.13 17.83 15.88
CA ASP A 79 -4.78 16.81 14.87
C ASP A 79 -3.98 17.44 13.72
N ASP A 80 -4.48 18.55 13.16
CA ASP A 80 -3.81 19.34 12.13
C ASP A 80 -2.38 19.73 12.55
N LEU A 81 -2.20 20.22 13.78
CA LEU A 81 -0.90 20.66 14.29
C LEU A 81 0.05 19.49 14.52
N ALA A 82 -0.40 18.44 15.20
CA ALA A 82 0.45 17.30 15.52
C ALA A 82 0.88 16.53 14.26
N VAL A 83 -0.02 16.35 13.29
CA VAL A 83 0.33 15.74 12.01
C VAL A 83 1.34 16.61 11.26
N ALA A 84 1.19 17.94 11.29
CA ALA A 84 2.17 18.83 10.67
C ALA A 84 3.54 18.72 11.34
N TYR A 85 3.61 18.69 12.68
CA TYR A 85 4.85 18.43 13.41
C TYR A 85 5.47 17.09 13.03
N GLU A 86 4.68 16.01 13.03
CA GLU A 86 5.17 14.69 12.67
C GLU A 86 5.74 14.65 11.24
N LYS A 87 5.07 15.30 10.29
CA LYS A 87 5.54 15.37 8.90
C LYS A 87 6.80 16.21 8.71
N LEU A 88 7.12 17.08 9.67
CA LEU A 88 8.39 17.82 9.76
C LEU A 88 9.46 17.04 10.53
N GLY A 89 9.18 15.82 11.02
CA GLY A 89 10.08 15.04 11.87
C GLY A 89 10.15 15.52 13.33
N ARG A 90 9.23 16.41 13.73
CA ARG A 90 9.09 16.96 15.08
C ARG A 90 8.19 16.06 15.94
N THR A 91 8.54 14.78 16.04
CA THR A 91 7.69 13.74 16.63
C THR A 91 7.37 13.99 18.12
N GLN A 92 8.31 14.56 18.88
CA GLN A 92 8.06 14.88 20.29
C GLN A 92 7.05 16.01 20.47
N GLU A 93 7.10 17.05 19.62
CA GLU A 93 6.06 18.09 19.62
C GLU A 93 4.69 17.53 19.18
N ALA A 94 4.66 16.57 18.25
CA ALA A 94 3.44 15.88 17.85
C ALA A 94 2.80 15.09 19.00
N ILE A 95 3.61 14.33 19.76
CA ILE A 95 3.16 13.61 20.97
C ILE A 95 2.64 14.60 22.01
N ALA A 96 3.40 15.63 22.35
CA ALA A 96 2.99 16.63 23.33
C ALA A 96 1.68 17.33 22.95
N THR A 97 1.49 17.62 21.65
CA THR A 97 0.24 18.21 21.13
C THR A 97 -0.95 17.26 21.32
N MET A 98 -0.76 15.96 21.06
CA MET A 98 -1.82 14.96 21.28
C MET A 98 -2.10 14.69 22.76
N GLU A 99 -1.10 14.71 23.63
CA GLU A 99 -1.30 14.61 25.08
C GLU A 99 -2.09 15.82 25.62
N ALA A 100 -1.81 17.03 25.11
CA ALA A 100 -2.60 18.22 25.43
C ALA A 100 -4.04 18.09 24.91
N LYS A 101 -4.22 17.55 23.70
CA LYS A 101 -5.55 17.24 23.15
C LYS A 101 -6.32 16.27 24.04
N GLU A 102 -5.71 15.18 24.49
CA GLU A 102 -6.36 14.19 25.36
C GLU A 102 -6.80 14.80 26.68
N LYS A 103 -5.98 15.68 27.28
CA LYS A 103 -6.36 16.40 28.51
C LYS A 103 -7.55 17.33 28.30
N ARG A 104 -7.63 18.00 27.14
CA ARG A 104 -8.69 18.96 26.83
C ARG A 104 -9.97 18.30 26.32
N PHE A 105 -9.83 17.22 25.56
CA PHE A 105 -10.89 16.49 24.86
C PHE A 105 -10.66 14.97 25.04
N PRO A 106 -10.97 14.42 26.21
CA PRO A 106 -10.63 13.04 26.55
C PRO A 106 -11.44 12.02 25.73
N GLY A 107 -10.84 10.85 25.47
CA GLY A 107 -11.54 9.69 24.93
C GLY A 107 -11.83 9.73 23.43
N LEU A 108 -11.19 10.63 22.69
CA LEU A 108 -11.33 10.69 21.24
C LEU A 108 -10.45 9.64 20.57
N TYR A 109 -11.06 8.80 19.72
CA TYR A 109 -10.35 7.80 18.91
C TYR A 109 -9.15 8.40 18.15
N THR A 110 -9.32 9.57 17.53
CA THR A 110 -8.28 10.19 16.71
C THR A 110 -7.06 10.58 17.52
N THR A 111 -7.24 10.91 18.81
CA THR A 111 -6.13 11.23 19.71
C THR A 111 -5.26 10.01 19.98
N VAL A 112 -5.88 8.90 20.43
CA VAL A 112 -5.14 7.67 20.75
C VAL A 112 -4.56 6.99 19.50
N ALA A 113 -5.23 7.08 18.36
CA ALA A 113 -4.67 6.59 17.08
C ALA A 113 -3.40 7.37 16.66
N ASN A 114 -3.42 8.70 16.80
CA ASN A 114 -2.27 9.55 16.51
C ASN A 114 -1.14 9.34 17.53
N LEU A 115 -1.43 9.28 18.83
CA LEU A 115 -0.44 8.94 19.87
C LEU A 115 0.24 7.60 19.58
N GLY A 116 -0.55 6.57 19.29
CA GLY A 116 -0.01 5.25 18.96
C GLY A 116 0.92 5.27 17.75
N THR A 117 0.56 6.02 16.71
CA THR A 117 1.41 6.21 15.53
C THR A 117 2.69 6.99 15.85
N PHE A 118 2.60 8.09 16.58
CA PHE A 118 3.77 8.93 16.89
C PHE A 118 4.73 8.22 17.87
N HIS A 119 4.21 7.47 18.84
CA HIS A 119 5.04 6.60 19.69
C HIS A 119 5.75 5.53 18.87
N ALA A 120 5.08 4.92 17.88
CA ALA A 120 5.73 3.95 16.99
C ALA A 120 6.88 4.58 16.21
N HIS A 121 6.71 5.80 15.69
CA HIS A 121 7.76 6.53 14.99
C HIS A 121 8.89 7.00 15.92
N ALA A 122 8.58 7.28 17.19
CA ALA A 122 9.58 7.54 18.23
C ALA A 122 10.32 6.27 18.71
N GLY A 123 9.94 5.08 18.23
CA GLY A 123 10.50 3.79 18.64
C GLY A 123 9.95 3.24 19.96
N ASP A 124 8.97 3.90 20.57
CA ASP A 124 8.30 3.43 21.79
C ASP A 124 7.15 2.47 21.43
N TYR A 125 7.54 1.26 21.01
CA TYR A 125 6.58 0.24 20.61
C TYR A 125 5.61 -0.21 21.72
N PRO A 126 6.01 -0.30 23.01
CA PRO A 126 5.06 -0.60 24.08
C PRO A 126 3.92 0.41 24.18
N ARG A 127 4.22 1.72 24.26
CA ARG A 127 3.17 2.76 24.29
C ARG A 127 2.39 2.82 22.99
N ALA A 128 3.07 2.64 21.85
CA ALA A 128 2.40 2.58 20.55
C ALA A 128 1.30 1.52 20.50
N LEU A 129 1.61 0.30 20.96
CA LEU A 129 0.66 -0.81 20.97
C LEU A 129 -0.47 -0.60 21.95
N GLU A 130 -0.20 -0.01 23.12
CA GLU A 130 -1.26 0.35 24.08
C GLU A 130 -2.27 1.30 23.45
N GLU A 131 -1.79 2.40 22.86
CA GLU A 131 -2.64 3.43 22.27
C GLU A 131 -3.37 2.96 21.01
N LEU A 132 -2.71 2.20 20.13
CA LEU A 132 -3.34 1.63 18.94
C LEU A 132 -4.42 0.59 19.30
N ARG A 133 -4.21 -0.20 20.36
CA ARG A 133 -5.25 -1.13 20.83
C ARG A 133 -6.43 -0.40 21.45
N ARG A 134 -6.19 0.70 22.19
CA ARG A 134 -7.27 1.60 22.65
C ARG A 134 -8.03 2.18 21.47
N ALA A 135 -7.33 2.62 20.44
CA ALA A 135 -7.94 3.12 19.20
C ALA A 135 -8.85 2.05 18.58
N LEU A 136 -8.35 0.82 18.38
CA LEU A 136 -9.14 -0.28 17.81
C LEU A 136 -10.39 -0.63 18.63
N VAL A 137 -10.39 -0.44 19.95
CA VAL A 137 -11.59 -0.62 20.80
C VAL A 137 -12.60 0.50 20.56
N LEU A 138 -12.14 1.74 20.42
CA LEU A 138 -13.02 2.91 20.22
C LEU A 138 -13.61 2.96 18.80
N ASN A 139 -12.82 2.60 17.78
CA ASN A 139 -13.28 2.52 16.40
C ASN A 139 -12.44 1.49 15.60
N PRO A 140 -12.94 0.26 15.44
CA PRO A 140 -12.24 -0.81 14.72
C PRO A 140 -12.03 -0.56 13.21
N ASP A 141 -12.91 0.24 12.59
CA ASP A 141 -12.95 0.45 11.13
C ASP A 141 -12.42 1.82 10.71
N ALA A 142 -11.94 2.62 11.66
CA ALA A 142 -11.39 3.93 11.36
C ALA A 142 -10.16 3.83 10.45
N HIS A 143 -9.83 4.97 9.81
CA HIS A 143 -8.62 5.09 9.00
C HIS A 143 -8.47 3.99 7.92
N PHE A 144 -9.59 3.52 7.38
CA PHE A 144 -9.67 2.43 6.40
C PHE A 144 -9.18 1.08 6.95
N GLY A 145 -9.38 0.83 8.24
CA GLY A 145 -9.02 -0.42 8.92
C GLY A 145 -7.52 -0.65 9.05
N ARG A 146 -6.69 0.41 8.96
CA ARG A 146 -5.23 0.24 8.89
C ARG A 146 -4.59 -0.10 10.23
N GLU A 147 -5.19 0.29 11.35
CA GLU A 147 -4.60 0.22 12.69
C GLU A 147 -4.28 -1.22 13.10
N LYS A 148 -5.12 -2.19 12.72
CA LYS A 148 -4.86 -3.62 12.98
C LYS A 148 -3.60 -4.12 12.26
N TYR A 149 -3.31 -3.58 11.08
CA TYR A 149 -2.09 -3.91 10.34
C TYR A 149 -0.87 -3.21 10.93
N GLN A 150 -1.03 -1.99 11.44
CA GLN A 150 0.02 -1.28 12.14
C GLN A 150 0.41 -1.98 13.45
N VAL A 151 -0.57 -2.45 14.23
CA VAL A 151 -0.33 -3.30 15.42
C VAL A 151 0.46 -4.55 15.05
N LYS A 152 0.01 -5.31 14.04
CA LYS A 152 0.72 -6.51 13.57
C LYS A 152 2.15 -6.21 13.13
N ALA A 153 2.35 -5.10 12.40
CA ALA A 153 3.68 -4.68 11.95
C ALA A 153 4.59 -4.35 13.14
N ILE A 154 4.10 -3.61 14.15
CA ILE A 154 4.89 -3.27 15.34
C ILE A 154 5.21 -4.53 16.16
N GLU A 155 4.23 -5.42 16.38
CA GLU A 155 4.45 -6.70 17.07
C GLU A 155 5.49 -7.56 16.35
N TYR A 156 5.45 -7.59 15.03
CA TYR A 156 6.45 -8.28 14.23
C TYR A 156 7.84 -7.64 14.34
N LEU A 157 7.95 -6.30 14.31
CA LEU A 157 9.22 -5.62 14.50
C LEU A 157 9.83 -5.89 15.88
N GLN A 158 9.01 -5.97 16.94
CA GLN A 158 9.47 -6.38 18.26
C GLN A 158 9.99 -7.82 18.28
N ARG A 159 9.28 -8.74 17.63
CA ARG A 159 9.72 -10.15 17.50
C ARG A 159 11.00 -10.27 16.69
N LEU A 160 11.12 -9.52 15.59
CA LEU A 160 12.34 -9.46 14.78
C LEU A 160 13.53 -8.92 15.56
N ALA A 161 13.33 -7.90 16.39
CA ALA A 161 14.40 -7.37 17.24
C ALA A 161 14.93 -8.42 18.22
N ALA A 162 14.06 -9.32 18.69
CA ALA A 162 14.45 -10.44 19.55
C ALA A 162 14.97 -11.67 18.77
N THR A 163 14.53 -11.87 17.53
CA THR A 163 14.87 -13.03 16.70
C THR A 163 14.97 -12.62 15.22
N PRO A 164 16.14 -12.11 14.79
CA PRO A 164 16.31 -11.59 13.43
C PRO A 164 16.09 -12.62 12.32
N GLU A 165 16.35 -13.91 12.58
CA GLU A 165 16.18 -15.01 11.63
C GLU A 165 14.71 -15.24 11.25
N LEU A 166 13.77 -14.67 12.02
CA LEU A 166 12.33 -14.73 11.76
C LEU A 166 11.97 -14.16 10.39
N VAL A 167 12.75 -13.18 9.89
CA VAL A 167 12.54 -12.55 8.58
C VAL A 167 12.58 -13.53 7.41
N GLN A 168 13.25 -14.68 7.58
CA GLN A 168 13.35 -15.73 6.57
C GLN A 168 12.21 -16.74 6.64
N LYS A 169 11.40 -16.70 7.71
CA LYS A 169 10.44 -17.76 8.05
C LYS A 169 8.99 -17.29 8.00
N GLU A 170 8.74 -16.03 8.30
CA GLU A 170 7.40 -15.44 8.28
C GLU A 170 7.44 -13.96 7.88
N GLU A 171 6.27 -13.44 7.54
CA GLU A 171 6.02 -12.01 7.42
C GLU A 171 4.89 -11.60 8.39
N PHE A 172 4.69 -10.28 8.60
CA PHE A 172 3.89 -9.81 9.73
C PHE A 172 2.38 -10.08 9.62
N LEU A 173 1.85 -10.40 8.44
CA LEU A 173 0.46 -10.82 8.25
C LEU A 173 0.25 -12.33 8.47
N GLY A 174 1.32 -13.12 8.58
CA GLY A 174 1.27 -14.58 8.70
C GLY A 174 0.90 -15.31 7.40
N LEU A 175 1.05 -14.65 6.25
CA LEU A 175 0.82 -15.22 4.92
C LEU A 175 1.94 -16.21 4.54
N PRO A 176 1.61 -17.25 3.77
CA PRO A 176 2.61 -18.23 3.36
C PRO A 176 3.69 -17.62 2.46
N LEU A 177 4.95 -17.94 2.74
CA LEU A 177 6.13 -17.53 1.98
C LEU A 177 6.49 -18.56 0.90
N GLU A 178 5.54 -18.90 0.03
CA GLU A 178 5.68 -19.95 -0.98
C GLU A 178 5.54 -19.32 -2.38
N PRO A 179 6.63 -18.74 -2.92
CA PRO A 179 6.57 -17.97 -4.16
C PRO A 179 6.13 -18.79 -5.38
N ASP A 180 6.41 -20.08 -5.38
CA ASP A 180 5.98 -21.03 -6.41
C ASP A 180 4.46 -21.29 -6.39
N ARG A 181 3.78 -20.94 -5.29
CA ARG A 181 2.31 -21.06 -5.14
C ARG A 181 1.55 -19.78 -5.44
N TYR A 182 2.24 -18.66 -5.70
CA TYR A 182 1.60 -17.46 -6.27
C TYR A 182 0.95 -17.72 -7.64
N LEU A 183 1.32 -18.84 -8.27
CA LEU A 183 0.75 -19.31 -9.51
C LEU A 183 -0.64 -19.94 -9.31
N PHE A 184 -1.67 -19.23 -9.76
CA PHE A 184 -2.77 -19.88 -10.48
C PHE A 184 -2.23 -20.36 -11.85
N VAL A 185 -1.29 -21.31 -11.90
CA VAL A 185 -1.19 -22.05 -13.17
C VAL A 185 -2.46 -22.86 -13.23
N MET A 186 -3.20 -22.73 -14.33
CA MET A 186 -3.85 -23.90 -14.91
C MET A 186 -2.75 -24.93 -15.24
N ASN A 187 -2.10 -25.50 -14.22
CA ASN A 187 -1.26 -26.66 -14.44
C ASN A 187 -2.28 -27.78 -14.61
N PRO A 188 -2.45 -28.34 -15.82
CA PRO A 188 -3.41 -29.43 -16.02
C PRO A 188 -3.10 -30.64 -15.14
N LYS A 189 -1.91 -30.69 -14.50
CA LYS A 189 -1.49 -31.73 -13.55
C LYS A 189 -1.43 -31.29 -12.08
N LYS A 190 -1.56 -30.00 -11.75
CA LYS A 190 -1.63 -29.48 -10.37
C LYS A 190 -2.70 -28.40 -10.28
N THR A 191 -3.94 -28.82 -10.07
CA THR A 191 -5.02 -27.90 -9.69
C THR A 191 -4.87 -27.60 -8.21
N VAL A 192 -4.34 -26.42 -7.86
CA VAL A 192 -4.44 -25.93 -6.48
C VAL A 192 -5.92 -25.64 -6.24
N LEU A 193 -6.56 -26.46 -5.41
CA LEU A 193 -7.94 -26.24 -5.01
C LEU A 193 -8.04 -24.87 -4.34
N ARG A 194 -9.08 -24.10 -4.66
CA ARG A 194 -9.40 -22.79 -4.04
C ARG A 194 -9.35 -22.80 -2.51
N LYS A 195 -9.46 -23.97 -1.87
CA LYS A 195 -9.34 -24.18 -0.42
C LYS A 195 -7.94 -23.99 0.16
N GLU A 196 -6.88 -24.04 -0.65
CA GLU A 196 -5.49 -23.90 -0.17
C GLU A 196 -4.98 -22.45 -0.20
N GLN A 197 -5.77 -21.50 -0.68
CA GLN A 197 -5.39 -20.09 -0.67
C GLN A 197 -5.57 -19.50 0.72
N PRO A 198 -4.61 -18.67 1.18
CA PRO A 198 -4.80 -17.93 2.41
C PRO A 198 -6.00 -17.00 2.25
N GLU A 199 -6.83 -16.93 3.28
CA GLU A 199 -7.91 -15.96 3.33
C GLU A 199 -7.31 -14.57 3.56
N LEU A 200 -7.33 -13.73 2.53
CA LEU A 200 -6.89 -12.35 2.61
C LEU A 200 -8.06 -11.47 3.07
N PRO A 201 -7.88 -10.63 4.11
CA PRO A 201 -8.85 -9.61 4.45
C PRO A 201 -9.07 -8.67 3.27
N LYS A 202 -10.33 -8.31 2.99
CA LYS A 202 -10.70 -7.48 1.84
C LYS A 202 -10.05 -6.09 1.85
N ASP A 203 -9.71 -5.59 3.03
CA ASP A 203 -9.13 -4.27 3.24
C ASP A 203 -7.60 -4.28 3.36
N VAL A 204 -6.93 -5.43 3.20
CA VAL A 204 -5.47 -5.54 3.41
C VAL A 204 -4.69 -4.59 2.51
N LEU A 205 -5.00 -4.53 1.22
CA LEU A 205 -4.27 -3.67 0.28
C LEU A 205 -4.46 -2.19 0.62
N GLN A 206 -5.69 -1.80 0.98
CA GLN A 206 -6.00 -0.42 1.38
C GLN A 206 -5.31 -0.06 2.70
N GLY A 207 -5.32 -0.95 3.68
CA GLY A 207 -4.65 -0.75 4.97
C GLY A 207 -3.13 -0.60 4.82
N LEU A 208 -2.48 -1.49 4.08
CA LEU A 208 -1.03 -1.43 3.84
C LEU A 208 -0.62 -0.16 3.08
N VAL A 209 -1.35 0.17 2.01
CA VAL A 209 -1.10 1.40 1.24
C VAL A 209 -1.37 2.64 2.09
N GLY A 210 -2.39 2.61 2.94
CA GLY A 210 -2.66 3.67 3.91
C GLY A 210 -1.47 3.92 4.85
N ILE A 211 -0.85 2.87 5.39
CA ILE A 211 0.35 2.99 6.26
C ILE A 211 1.54 3.55 5.46
N ILE A 212 1.76 3.06 4.24
CA ILE A 212 2.86 3.51 3.37
C ILE A 212 2.71 4.98 2.98
N ARG A 213 1.50 5.38 2.58
CA ARG A 213 1.21 6.72 2.05
C ARG A 213 1.09 7.77 3.14
N PHE A 214 0.29 7.49 4.17
CA PHE A 214 -0.04 8.48 5.21
C PHE A 214 0.89 8.41 6.41
N GLY A 215 1.62 7.32 6.63
CA GLY A 215 2.62 7.17 7.68
C GLY A 215 4.06 7.38 7.20
N SER A 216 4.98 6.70 7.88
CA SER A 216 6.40 6.55 7.49
C SER A 216 6.70 5.17 6.89
N GLY A 217 5.65 4.44 6.47
CA GLY A 217 5.74 3.07 5.98
C GLY A 217 6.49 2.93 4.65
N ASP A 218 6.67 4.01 3.90
CA ASP A 218 7.43 4.04 2.65
C ASP A 218 8.90 3.65 2.80
N LYS A 219 9.43 3.67 4.02
CA LYS A 219 10.79 3.29 4.39
C LYS A 219 10.90 1.85 4.92
N SER A 220 9.79 1.15 5.15
CA SER A 220 9.80 -0.19 5.75
C SER A 220 9.90 -1.28 4.69
N PRO A 221 11.00 -2.06 4.63
CA PRO A 221 11.11 -3.17 3.69
C PRO A 221 10.00 -4.22 3.90
N HIS A 222 9.58 -4.45 5.14
CA HIS A 222 8.56 -5.45 5.48
C HIS A 222 7.15 -5.05 5.02
N LEU A 223 6.78 -3.76 5.12
CA LEU A 223 5.47 -3.30 4.61
C LEU A 223 5.37 -3.46 3.10
N TRP A 224 6.43 -3.10 2.37
CA TRP A 224 6.49 -3.29 0.92
C TRP A 224 6.49 -4.76 0.52
N PHE A 225 7.21 -5.61 1.27
CA PHE A 225 7.23 -7.04 1.02
C PHE A 225 5.84 -7.67 1.24
N SER A 226 5.18 -7.38 2.36
CA SER A 226 3.83 -7.88 2.64
C SER A 226 2.78 -7.32 1.67
N LEU A 227 2.92 -6.09 1.19
CA LEU A 227 2.09 -5.57 0.10
C LEU A 227 2.29 -6.38 -1.18
N GLY A 228 3.54 -6.69 -1.52
CA GLY A 228 3.88 -7.55 -2.66
C GLY A 228 3.28 -8.95 -2.52
N ILE A 229 3.38 -9.57 -1.34
CA ILE A 229 2.81 -10.90 -1.06
C ILE A 229 1.28 -10.87 -1.16
N SER A 230 0.65 -9.86 -0.58
CA SER A 230 -0.81 -9.71 -0.63
C SER A 230 -1.31 -9.53 -2.05
N LEU A 231 -0.61 -8.74 -2.87
CA LEU A 231 -0.91 -8.55 -4.30
C LEU A 231 -0.69 -9.84 -5.09
N ALA A 232 0.38 -10.58 -4.80
CA ALA A 232 0.69 -11.85 -5.46
C ALA A 232 -0.41 -12.89 -5.21
N TRP A 233 -0.81 -13.07 -3.93
CA TRP A 233 -1.92 -13.96 -3.56
C TRP A 233 -3.28 -13.50 -4.12
N SER A 234 -3.45 -12.19 -4.33
CA SER A 234 -4.63 -11.62 -4.99
C SER A 234 -4.59 -11.73 -6.52
N GLY A 235 -3.48 -12.21 -7.11
CA GLY A 235 -3.31 -12.36 -8.56
C GLY A 235 -2.81 -11.12 -9.30
N HIS A 236 -2.53 -10.02 -8.62
CA HIS A 236 -2.01 -8.76 -9.20
C HIS A 236 -0.49 -8.79 -9.31
N LYS A 237 0.04 -9.62 -10.21
CA LYS A 237 1.46 -9.97 -10.27
C LYS A 237 2.33 -8.79 -10.70
N ASN A 238 1.88 -7.98 -11.65
CA ASN A 238 2.64 -6.82 -12.11
C ASN A 238 2.71 -5.74 -11.02
N LEU A 239 1.63 -5.55 -10.25
CA LEU A 239 1.65 -4.68 -9.06
C LEU A 239 2.53 -5.27 -7.95
N ALA A 240 2.48 -6.59 -7.74
CA ALA A 240 3.27 -7.29 -6.73
C ALA A 240 4.78 -7.13 -6.95
N ILE A 241 5.26 -7.31 -8.19
CA ILE A 241 6.69 -7.17 -8.51
C ILE A 241 7.20 -5.75 -8.24
N ARG A 242 6.38 -4.72 -8.45
CA ARG A 242 6.74 -3.33 -8.10
C ARG A 242 6.92 -3.13 -6.60
N ALA A 243 5.99 -3.65 -5.81
CA ALA A 243 6.10 -3.63 -4.35
C ALA A 243 7.33 -4.43 -3.87
N MET A 244 7.60 -5.60 -4.47
CA MET A 244 8.77 -6.43 -4.19
C MET A 244 10.08 -5.73 -4.56
N ARG A 245 10.14 -5.06 -5.72
CA ARG A 245 11.32 -4.27 -6.12
C ARG A 245 11.61 -3.19 -5.09
N ARG A 246 10.56 -2.51 -4.61
CA ARG A 246 10.72 -1.51 -3.55
C ARG A 246 11.21 -2.12 -2.24
N ALA A 247 10.69 -3.29 -1.86
CA ALA A 247 11.16 -4.03 -0.68
C ALA A 247 12.64 -4.47 -0.81
N GLU A 248 13.07 -4.93 -1.98
CA GLU A 248 14.46 -5.30 -2.27
C GLU A 248 15.40 -4.09 -2.13
N LEU A 249 15.04 -2.94 -2.71
CA LEU A 249 15.81 -1.70 -2.59
C LEU A 249 15.93 -1.20 -1.14
N LEU A 250 14.94 -1.53 -0.30
CA LEU A 250 14.95 -1.25 1.14
C LEU A 250 15.62 -2.35 1.97
N GLY A 251 16.14 -3.40 1.35
CA GLY A 251 16.93 -4.44 2.00
C GLY A 251 16.15 -5.65 2.52
N HIS A 252 14.92 -5.91 2.07
CA HIS A 252 14.21 -7.13 2.45
C HIS A 252 14.91 -8.37 1.86
N PRO A 253 15.29 -9.38 2.66
CA PRO A 253 16.13 -10.50 2.19
C PRO A 253 15.43 -11.40 1.18
N LEU A 254 14.11 -11.58 1.31
CA LEU A 254 13.32 -12.47 0.46
C LEU A 254 12.74 -11.78 -0.79
N ALA A 255 12.78 -10.45 -0.88
CA ALA A 255 12.04 -9.73 -1.92
C ALA A 255 12.49 -10.11 -3.35
N ARG A 256 13.80 -10.26 -3.56
CA ARG A 256 14.36 -10.62 -4.87
C ARG A 256 13.95 -12.01 -5.32
N GLU A 257 13.99 -12.99 -4.41
CA GLU A 257 13.61 -14.37 -4.70
C GLU A 257 12.14 -14.44 -5.13
N HIS A 258 11.26 -13.84 -4.34
CA HIS A 258 9.82 -13.82 -4.63
C HIS A 258 9.49 -13.04 -5.91
N ALA A 259 10.16 -11.90 -6.16
CA ALA A 259 10.02 -11.18 -7.43
C ALA A 259 10.46 -12.04 -8.63
N GLY A 260 11.58 -12.74 -8.49
CA GLY A 260 12.12 -13.61 -9.53
C GLY A 260 11.16 -14.75 -9.89
N GLU A 261 10.50 -15.36 -8.91
CA GLU A 261 9.49 -16.37 -9.19
C GLU A 261 8.28 -15.75 -9.87
N LEU A 262 7.72 -14.63 -9.36
CA LEU A 262 6.61 -13.90 -9.98
C LEU A 262 6.87 -13.60 -11.46
N ILE A 263 8.09 -13.19 -11.83
CA ILE A 263 8.47 -12.96 -13.22
C ILE A 263 8.37 -14.23 -14.06
N ARG A 264 8.89 -15.38 -13.57
CA ARG A 264 8.76 -16.67 -14.27
C ARG A 264 7.28 -16.99 -14.53
N THR A 265 6.41 -16.68 -13.57
CA THR A 265 4.96 -16.92 -13.68
C THR A 265 4.28 -16.11 -14.77
N ILE A 266 4.61 -14.82 -14.89
CA ILE A 266 4.03 -13.96 -15.92
C ILE A 266 4.50 -14.43 -17.30
N LYS A 267 5.63 -15.13 -17.34
CA LYS A 267 6.43 -15.38 -18.52
C LYS A 267 6.33 -16.79 -19.11
N ALA A 268 5.49 -17.67 -18.53
CA ALA A 268 5.20 -19.01 -19.07
C ALA A 268 4.70 -19.04 -20.54
N TYR A 269 4.54 -17.87 -21.18
CA TYR A 269 4.04 -17.68 -22.54
C TYR A 269 4.99 -16.91 -23.50
N SER A 270 6.26 -16.63 -23.12
CA SER A 270 7.23 -15.88 -23.96
C SER A 270 8.54 -16.65 -24.23
N LYS A 271 9.15 -16.44 -25.40
CA LYS A 271 10.32 -17.21 -25.91
C LYS A 271 11.65 -17.03 -25.15
N LYS A 272 11.91 -15.88 -24.50
CA LYS A 272 13.20 -15.59 -23.80
C LYS A 272 13.02 -14.89 -22.45
N THR A 273 13.38 -15.52 -21.33
CA THR A 273 13.23 -14.94 -19.99
C THR A 273 14.05 -13.66 -19.86
N PRO A 274 13.41 -12.49 -19.62
CA PRO A 274 14.17 -11.28 -19.33
C PRO A 274 14.92 -11.47 -18.02
N GLU A 275 16.16 -11.01 -17.98
CA GLU A 275 16.97 -11.04 -16.76
C GLU A 275 16.37 -10.08 -15.73
N TRP A 276 16.46 -10.40 -14.44
CA TRP A 276 15.95 -9.52 -13.37
C TRP A 276 16.46 -8.09 -13.50
N ALA A 277 17.71 -7.94 -13.94
CA ALA A 277 18.34 -6.64 -14.13
C ALA A 277 17.61 -5.75 -15.16
N GLU A 278 17.08 -6.33 -16.24
CA GLU A 278 16.34 -5.58 -17.27
C GLU A 278 15.02 -5.07 -16.70
N ILE A 279 14.26 -5.95 -16.05
CA ILE A 279 12.99 -5.60 -15.41
C ILE A 279 13.20 -4.58 -14.29
N ALA A 280 14.18 -4.81 -13.42
CA ALA A 280 14.50 -3.91 -12.32
C ALA A 280 14.78 -2.48 -12.82
N ALA A 281 15.52 -2.33 -13.93
CA ALA A 281 15.80 -1.04 -14.52
C ALA A 281 14.52 -0.32 -15.02
N GLU A 282 13.59 -1.06 -15.64
CA GLU A 282 12.29 -0.51 -16.07
C GLU A 282 11.44 -0.05 -14.88
N LEU A 283 11.38 -0.86 -13.83
CA LEU A 283 10.61 -0.54 -12.61
C LEU A 283 11.21 0.65 -11.86
N ASP A 284 12.53 0.75 -11.80
CA ASP A 284 13.23 1.87 -11.19
C ASP A 284 12.99 3.18 -11.97
N ALA A 285 13.00 3.12 -13.31
CA ALA A 285 12.67 4.25 -14.16
C ALA A 285 11.21 4.70 -14.01
N GLU A 286 10.27 3.75 -13.92
CA GLU A 286 8.87 4.06 -13.64
C GLU A 286 8.68 4.71 -12.27
N TRP A 287 9.34 4.17 -11.24
CA TRP A 287 9.34 4.74 -9.89
C TRP A 287 9.88 6.17 -9.88
N ALA A 288 11.00 6.42 -10.55
CA ALA A 288 11.61 7.74 -10.66
C ALA A 288 10.63 8.76 -11.29
N LYS A 289 9.96 8.37 -12.38
CA LYS A 289 8.90 9.20 -12.99
C LYS A 289 7.76 9.51 -12.02
N GLY A 290 7.35 8.54 -11.21
CA GLY A 290 6.35 8.75 -10.16
C GLY A 290 6.80 9.77 -9.10
N GLN A 291 8.06 9.69 -8.67
CA GLN A 291 8.66 10.62 -7.72
C GLN A 291 8.79 12.04 -8.30
N ASP A 292 9.18 12.16 -9.57
CA ASP A 292 9.27 13.46 -10.25
C ASP A 292 7.91 14.18 -10.28
N GLN A 293 6.82 13.45 -10.49
CA GLN A 293 5.46 14.00 -10.43
C GLN A 293 5.09 14.49 -9.03
N VAL A 294 5.47 13.74 -7.98
CA VAL A 294 5.27 14.14 -6.58
C VAL A 294 6.03 15.44 -6.30
N GLN A 295 7.30 15.50 -6.69
CA GLN A 295 8.13 16.70 -6.49
C GLN A 295 7.63 17.90 -7.31
N GLN A 296 7.14 17.68 -8.53
CA GLN A 296 6.55 18.75 -9.32
C GLN A 296 5.33 19.35 -8.61
N LYS A 297 4.46 18.53 -8.02
CA LYS A 297 3.31 19.00 -7.24
C LYS A 297 3.76 19.79 -6.01
N GLN A 298 4.79 19.32 -5.30
CA GLN A 298 5.36 20.04 -4.15
C GLN A 298 5.95 21.40 -4.57
N ARG A 299 6.66 21.48 -5.69
CA ARG A 299 7.17 22.76 -6.22
C ARG A 299 6.05 23.73 -6.59
N GLN A 300 4.95 23.24 -7.14
CA GLN A 300 3.77 24.06 -7.46
C GLN A 300 3.12 24.60 -6.19
N GLU A 301 2.97 23.74 -5.19
CA GLU A 301 2.49 24.10 -3.85
C GLU A 301 3.36 25.18 -3.20
N ASP A 302 4.68 24.97 -3.17
CA ASP A 302 5.64 25.94 -2.63
C ASP A 302 5.57 27.29 -3.35
N ALA A 303 5.43 27.28 -4.68
CA ALA A 303 5.29 28.50 -5.48
C ALA A 303 4.00 29.27 -5.18
N LEU A 304 2.91 28.58 -4.80
CA LEU A 304 1.67 29.22 -4.36
C LEU A 304 1.81 29.80 -2.95
N LEU A 305 2.41 29.06 -2.03
CA LEU A 305 2.67 29.51 -0.65
C LEU A 305 3.62 30.72 -0.60
N ALA A 306 4.62 30.77 -1.49
CA ALA A 306 5.50 31.92 -1.64
C ALA A 306 4.77 33.19 -2.13
N LYS A 307 3.66 33.03 -2.86
CA LYS A 307 2.80 34.12 -3.34
C LYS A 307 1.70 34.50 -2.35
N GLY A 308 1.69 33.95 -1.14
CA GLY A 308 0.65 34.17 -0.13
C GLY A 308 -0.72 33.59 -0.53
N LYS A 309 -0.74 32.58 -1.40
CA LYS A 309 -1.97 31.91 -1.88
C LYS A 309 -2.36 30.71 -1.00
N ASP A 310 -2.22 30.86 0.31
CA ASP A 310 -2.46 29.83 1.32
C ASP A 310 -3.83 29.16 1.17
N LYS A 311 -4.89 29.94 0.89
CA LYS A 311 -6.24 29.41 0.63
C LYS A 311 -6.32 28.43 -0.53
N GLN A 312 -5.57 28.68 -1.60
CA GLN A 312 -5.54 27.80 -2.78
C GLN A 312 -4.82 26.48 -2.48
N VAL A 313 -3.91 26.49 -1.52
CA VAL A 313 -3.10 25.33 -1.13
C VAL A 313 -3.83 24.49 -0.09
N PHE A 314 -4.44 25.13 0.90
CA PHE A 314 -5.10 24.42 1.99
C PHE A 314 -6.58 24.08 1.74
N GLY A 315 -7.21 24.68 0.73
CA GLY A 315 -8.58 24.35 0.33
C GLY A 315 -9.68 24.90 1.24
N TYR A 316 -9.40 25.98 1.98
CA TYR A 316 -10.37 26.73 2.79
C TYR A 316 -10.31 28.23 2.53
#